data_AF-A0A5U8XLY8-F1
#
_entry.id   AF-A0A5U8XLY8-F1
#
_cell.length_a   1.000
_cell.length_b   1.000
_cell.length_c   1.000
_cell.angle_alpha   90.00
_cell.angle_beta   90.00
_cell.angle_gamma   90.00
#
_symmetry.space_group_name_H-M   'P 1'
#
loop_
_entity.id
_entity.type
_entity.pdbx_description
1 polymer ?
#
loop_
_entity_poly.entity_id
_entity_poly.type
_entity_poly.pdbx_seq_one_letter_code
_entity_poly.pdbx_strand_id
1 'polypeptide(L)'
;MGAAIRIAVIGSRKTDGETMSEMGKVMAAMIRKAVSMEIPIEITSGACAEGPDQVQLMLSRIFDDELVTFTAYLPDDKKLWLSKVYPRVKFVVGTDDDRHRATVEELHPAPQNLKDYAYKLHGRNLEIIAGESLGDLVDAVYFSAPENEKGIVSGGTAMGVSYARQRNVPTFNASTPDGTDAFIRHVRTLIRNYSRKE
;
A
#
# COMPACT_ATOMS: atom_id res chain seq x y z
N MET A 1 -17.01 -0.61 16.44
CA MET A 1 -15.61 -0.96 16.12
C MET A 1 -14.94 0.30 15.65
N GLY A 2 -13.82 0.71 16.27
CA GLY A 2 -13.04 1.87 15.84
C GLY A 2 -12.51 1.70 14.41
N ALA A 3 -12.11 2.80 13.76
CA ALA A 3 -11.45 2.74 12.46
C ALA A 3 -10.17 1.87 12.56
N ALA A 4 -9.84 1.03 11.59
CA ALA A 4 -8.59 0.25 11.63
C ALA A 4 -7.36 1.15 11.41
N ILE A 5 -6.17 0.73 11.86
CA ILE A 5 -4.91 1.27 11.33
C ILE A 5 -4.73 0.74 9.90
N ARG A 6 -4.48 1.60 8.93
CA ARG A 6 -4.44 1.23 7.50
C ARG A 6 -3.08 1.52 6.91
N ILE A 7 -2.43 0.51 6.34
CA ILE A 7 -1.07 0.61 5.82
C ILE A 7 -1.04 0.14 4.37
N ALA A 8 -0.60 1.02 3.47
CA ALA A 8 -0.31 0.62 2.09
C ALA A 8 1.10 0.04 1.98
N VAL A 9 1.22 -1.13 1.33
CA VAL A 9 2.51 -1.68 0.90
C VAL A 9 2.55 -1.77 -0.62
N ILE A 10 3.49 -1.04 -1.22
CA ILE A 10 3.63 -0.95 -2.69
C ILE A 10 5.10 -0.93 -3.10
N GLY A 11 5.43 -1.33 -4.31
CA GLY A 11 6.78 -1.08 -4.79
C GLY A 11 7.16 -1.64 -6.14
N SER A 12 8.44 -1.47 -6.44
CA SER A 12 9.05 -1.95 -7.67
C SER A 12 9.11 -3.47 -7.68
N ARG A 13 8.78 -4.07 -8.83
CA ARG A 13 9.02 -5.49 -9.10
C ARG A 13 10.49 -5.89 -9.01
N LYS A 14 11.40 -4.91 -9.10
CA LYS A 14 12.86 -5.10 -9.03
C LYS A 14 13.43 -4.98 -7.61
N THR A 15 12.58 -4.85 -6.60
CA THR A 15 13.03 -4.80 -5.19
C THR A 15 13.77 -6.08 -4.86
N ASP A 16 14.93 -5.97 -4.23
CA ASP A 16 15.76 -7.11 -3.88
C ASP A 16 15.17 -7.93 -2.72
N GLY A 17 15.62 -9.18 -2.59
CA GLY A 17 15.11 -10.11 -1.59
C GLY A 17 15.40 -9.71 -0.14
N GLU A 18 16.49 -8.98 0.12
CA GLU A 18 16.84 -8.53 1.46
C GLU A 18 15.88 -7.44 1.92
N THR A 19 15.66 -6.42 1.09
CA THR A 19 14.66 -5.37 1.32
C THR A 19 13.26 -5.98 1.52
N MET A 20 12.83 -6.90 0.65
CA MET A 20 11.51 -7.56 0.81
C MET A 20 11.41 -8.36 2.12
N SER A 21 12.48 -9.06 2.51
CA SER A 21 12.53 -9.82 3.76
C SER A 21 12.43 -8.90 4.98
N GLU A 22 13.15 -7.77 4.96
CA GLU A 22 13.07 -6.76 6.02
C GLU A 22 11.66 -6.17 6.10
N MET A 23 11.09 -5.75 4.97
CA MET A 23 9.72 -5.22 4.92
C MET A 23 8.72 -6.22 5.54
N GLY A 24 8.81 -7.50 5.17
CA GLY A 24 7.95 -8.55 5.71
C GLY A 24 8.12 -8.75 7.21
N LYS A 25 9.35 -8.77 7.73
CA LYS A 25 9.62 -8.89 9.18
C LYS A 25 9.02 -7.73 9.96
N VAL A 26 9.22 -6.50 9.48
CA VAL A 26 8.73 -5.28 10.13
C VAL A 26 7.20 -5.25 10.13
N MET A 27 6.57 -5.55 8.99
CA MET A 27 5.11 -5.61 8.91
C MET A 27 4.52 -6.73 9.77
N ALA A 28 5.13 -7.91 9.79
CA ALA A 28 4.68 -8.99 10.66
C ALA A 28 4.79 -8.63 12.15
N ALA A 29 5.87 -7.96 12.57
CA ALA A 29 6.04 -7.48 13.94
C ALA A 29 4.99 -6.42 14.31
N MET A 30 4.71 -5.48 13.40
CA MET A 30 3.63 -4.51 13.55
C MET A 30 2.27 -5.18 13.74
N ILE A 31 1.89 -6.10 12.85
CA ILE A 31 0.60 -6.80 12.90
C ILE A 31 0.47 -7.56 14.23
N ARG A 32 1.49 -8.33 14.63
CA ARG A 32 1.49 -9.04 15.93
C ARG A 32 1.29 -8.09 17.10
N LYS A 33 1.92 -6.91 17.06
CA LYS A 33 1.79 -5.92 18.12
C LYS A 33 0.39 -5.31 18.17
N ALA A 34 -0.18 -4.95 17.02
CA ALA A 34 -1.53 -4.42 16.92
C ALA A 34 -2.56 -5.45 17.43
N VAL A 35 -2.49 -6.69 16.97
CA VAL A 35 -3.36 -7.80 17.41
C VAL A 35 -3.25 -8.04 18.92
N SER A 36 -2.03 -8.05 19.49
CA SER A 36 -1.84 -8.21 20.94
C SER A 36 -2.45 -7.09 21.80
N MET A 37 -2.86 -5.99 21.16
CA MET A 37 -3.48 -4.83 21.76
C MET A 37 -4.93 -4.65 21.31
N GLU A 38 -5.52 -5.66 20.64
CA GLU A 38 -6.89 -5.64 20.11
C GLU A 38 -7.14 -4.50 19.10
N ILE A 39 -6.11 -4.06 18.39
CA ILE A 39 -6.19 -2.98 17.40
C ILE A 39 -6.42 -3.57 16.00
N PRO A 40 -7.54 -3.24 15.33
CA PRO A 40 -7.75 -3.65 13.94
C PRO A 40 -6.73 -3.03 13.00
N ILE A 41 -6.23 -3.82 12.04
CA ILE A 41 -5.27 -3.41 11.03
C ILE A 41 -5.69 -3.86 9.63
N GLU A 42 -5.57 -2.97 8.65
CA GLU A 42 -5.77 -3.25 7.23
C GLU A 42 -4.46 -3.04 6.47
N ILE A 43 -4.08 -4.00 5.65
CA ILE A 43 -2.96 -3.86 4.70
C ILE A 43 -3.51 -3.78 3.28
N THR A 44 -3.17 -2.71 2.55
CA THR A 44 -3.58 -2.50 1.15
C THR A 44 -2.40 -2.66 0.17
N SER A 45 -2.66 -3.20 -1.03
CA SER A 45 -1.62 -3.37 -2.08
C SER A 45 -2.21 -3.59 -3.48
N GLY A 46 -1.35 -3.85 -4.49
CA GLY A 46 -1.69 -4.06 -5.89
C GLY A 46 -1.65 -5.52 -6.39
N ALA A 47 -1.45 -6.50 -5.50
CA ALA A 47 -1.36 -7.93 -5.82
C ALA A 47 -0.40 -8.26 -7.00
N CYS A 48 0.81 -7.73 -6.94
CA CYS A 48 1.93 -8.24 -7.73
C CYS A 48 2.56 -9.47 -7.04
N ALA A 49 2.92 -10.48 -7.83
CA ALA A 49 3.66 -11.65 -7.34
C ALA A 49 5.16 -11.37 -7.16
N GLU A 50 5.61 -10.16 -7.51
CA GLU A 50 6.99 -9.70 -7.42
C GLU A 50 7.04 -8.34 -6.72
N GLY A 51 8.09 -8.10 -5.95
CA GLY A 51 8.28 -6.85 -5.22
C GLY A 51 7.41 -6.76 -3.96
N PRO A 52 7.29 -5.56 -3.36
CA PRO A 52 6.65 -5.39 -2.06
C PRO A 52 5.18 -5.81 -1.98
N ASP A 53 4.42 -5.80 -3.08
CA ASP A 53 3.05 -6.33 -3.08
C ASP A 53 3.01 -7.82 -2.70
N GLN A 54 4.07 -8.58 -3.00
CA GLN A 54 4.20 -9.99 -2.61
C GLN A 54 4.26 -10.13 -1.08
N VAL A 55 4.78 -9.12 -0.37
CA VAL A 55 4.84 -9.13 1.10
C VAL A 55 3.44 -9.22 1.69
N GLN A 56 2.47 -8.44 1.18
CA GLN A 56 1.07 -8.54 1.59
C GLN A 56 0.53 -9.97 1.40
N LEU A 57 0.74 -10.54 0.21
CA LEU A 57 0.27 -11.89 -0.14
C LEU A 57 0.91 -12.96 0.77
N MET A 58 2.13 -12.74 1.24
CA MET A 58 2.80 -13.63 2.18
C MET A 58 2.25 -13.48 3.60
N LEU A 59 2.02 -12.24 4.05
CA LEU A 59 1.43 -11.96 5.35
C LEU A 59 0.02 -12.56 5.47
N SER A 60 -0.79 -12.52 4.41
CA SER A 60 -2.15 -13.09 4.40
C SER A 60 -2.19 -14.62 4.58
N ARG A 61 -1.06 -15.31 4.38
CA ARG A 61 -0.94 -16.74 4.67
C ARG A 61 -0.59 -17.00 6.13
N ILE A 62 0.09 -16.05 6.78
CA ILE A 62 0.62 -16.17 8.13
C ILE A 62 -0.42 -15.73 9.17
N PHE A 63 -1.20 -14.70 8.87
CA PHE A 63 -2.19 -14.14 9.78
C PHE A 63 -3.60 -14.63 9.44
N ASP A 64 -4.28 -15.19 10.44
CA ASP A 64 -5.65 -15.70 10.41
C ASP A 64 -6.40 -15.19 11.64
N ASP A 65 -6.45 -13.86 11.75
CA ASP A 65 -7.03 -13.15 12.88
C ASP A 65 -8.05 -12.16 12.34
N GLU A 66 -9.22 -12.06 12.97
CA GLU A 66 -10.32 -11.20 12.52
C GLU A 66 -10.00 -9.70 12.58
N LEU A 67 -9.00 -9.32 13.39
CA LEU A 67 -8.48 -7.96 13.46
C LEU A 67 -7.57 -7.61 12.27
N VAL A 68 -7.19 -8.57 11.44
CA VAL A 68 -6.23 -8.37 10.34
C VAL A 68 -6.91 -8.57 8.99
N THR A 69 -7.00 -7.50 8.22
CA THR A 69 -7.60 -7.52 6.87
C THR A 69 -6.57 -7.19 5.80
N PHE A 70 -6.74 -7.81 4.63
CA PHE A 70 -5.89 -7.60 3.46
C PHE A 70 -6.74 -7.24 2.26
N THR A 71 -6.49 -6.09 1.65
CA THR A 71 -7.21 -5.62 0.46
C THR A 71 -6.23 -5.41 -0.69
N ALA A 72 -6.47 -6.05 -1.83
CA ALA A 72 -5.66 -5.89 -3.03
C ALA A 72 -6.49 -5.26 -4.15
N TYR A 73 -6.04 -4.10 -4.65
CA TYR A 73 -6.67 -3.40 -5.76
C TYR A 73 -6.04 -3.84 -7.08
N LEU A 74 -6.86 -4.19 -8.07
CA LEU A 74 -6.47 -4.68 -9.38
C LEU A 74 -6.86 -3.69 -10.47
N PRO A 75 -6.06 -3.51 -11.53
CA PRO A 75 -6.44 -2.63 -12.64
C PRO A 75 -7.54 -3.22 -13.55
N ASP A 76 -7.73 -4.54 -13.50
CA ASP A 76 -8.74 -5.30 -14.25
C ASP A 76 -9.03 -6.63 -13.56
N ASP A 77 -9.96 -7.40 -14.11
CA ASP A 77 -10.43 -8.68 -13.57
C ASP A 77 -9.49 -9.86 -13.85
N LYS A 78 -8.44 -9.68 -14.65
CA LYS A 78 -7.56 -10.78 -15.11
C LYS A 78 -6.85 -11.50 -13.97
N LYS A 79 -6.67 -10.83 -12.83
CA LYS A 79 -6.02 -11.38 -11.64
C LYS A 79 -7.00 -11.86 -10.56
N LEU A 80 -8.32 -11.82 -10.79
CA LEU A 80 -9.29 -12.26 -9.79
C LEU A 80 -9.15 -13.74 -9.40
N TRP A 81 -8.53 -14.56 -10.25
CA TRP A 81 -8.20 -15.95 -9.90
C TRP A 81 -7.27 -16.07 -8.69
N LEU A 82 -6.51 -15.03 -8.32
CA LEU A 82 -5.68 -15.01 -7.12
C LEU A 82 -6.50 -15.18 -5.83
N SER A 83 -7.79 -14.84 -5.84
CA SER A 83 -8.71 -15.12 -4.72
C SER A 83 -8.77 -16.60 -4.34
N LYS A 84 -8.54 -17.52 -5.29
CA LYS A 84 -8.48 -18.96 -5.02
C LYS A 84 -7.17 -19.38 -4.33
N VAL A 85 -6.10 -18.61 -4.53
CA VAL A 85 -4.77 -18.89 -3.97
C VAL A 85 -4.56 -18.16 -2.64
N TYR A 86 -5.20 -17.00 -2.48
CA TYR A 86 -5.11 -16.12 -1.31
C TYR A 86 -6.52 -15.78 -0.80
N PRO A 87 -7.25 -16.75 -0.21
CA PRO A 87 -8.66 -16.56 0.16
C PRO A 87 -8.88 -15.53 1.27
N ARG A 88 -7.83 -15.16 2.02
CA ARG A 88 -7.87 -14.12 3.05
C ARG A 88 -7.62 -12.70 2.51
N VAL A 89 -7.43 -12.55 1.20
CA VAL A 89 -7.24 -11.24 0.56
C VAL A 89 -8.51 -10.87 -0.18
N LYS A 90 -9.09 -9.71 0.15
CA LYS A 90 -10.17 -9.10 -0.62
C LYS A 90 -9.57 -8.51 -1.89
N PHE A 91 -9.88 -9.09 -3.05
CA PHE A 91 -9.49 -8.54 -4.34
C PHE A 91 -10.60 -7.61 -4.86
N VAL A 92 -10.23 -6.36 -5.14
CA VAL A 92 -11.12 -5.32 -5.66
C VAL A 92 -10.64 -4.95 -7.05
N VAL A 93 -11.54 -5.01 -8.05
CA VAL A 93 -11.24 -4.46 -9.38
C VAL A 93 -11.45 -2.95 -9.29
N GLY A 94 -10.39 -2.21 -9.55
CA GLY A 94 -10.36 -0.77 -9.41
C GLY A 94 -11.27 -0.05 -10.38
N THR A 95 -11.65 1.15 -9.97
CA THR A 95 -12.57 2.02 -10.69
C THR A 95 -11.81 2.80 -11.76
N ASP A 96 -12.36 2.81 -12.98
CA ASP A 96 -11.86 3.62 -14.10
C ASP A 96 -12.93 4.66 -14.47
N ASP A 97 -13.10 5.65 -13.60
CA ASP A 97 -14.05 6.75 -13.77
C ASP A 97 -13.34 8.10 -14.00
N ASP A 98 -14.13 9.13 -14.34
CA ASP A 98 -13.64 10.47 -14.63
C ASP A 98 -12.87 11.09 -13.45
N ARG A 99 -13.23 10.75 -12.21
CA ARG A 99 -12.57 11.26 -11.00
C ARG A 99 -11.16 10.69 -10.85
N HIS A 100 -11.02 9.38 -11.05
CA HIS A 100 -9.71 8.72 -11.03
C HIS A 100 -8.85 9.26 -12.18
N ARG A 101 -9.41 9.37 -13.39
CA ARG A 101 -8.69 9.90 -14.56
C ARG A 101 -8.23 11.34 -14.35
N ALA A 102 -9.09 12.23 -13.86
CA ALA A 102 -8.72 13.61 -13.57
C ALA A 102 -7.58 13.71 -12.55
N THR A 103 -7.60 12.88 -11.50
CA THR A 103 -6.53 12.85 -10.49
C THR A 103 -5.21 12.33 -11.09
N VAL A 104 -5.28 11.32 -11.97
CA VAL A 104 -4.11 10.83 -12.71
C VAL A 104 -3.56 11.90 -13.65
N GLU A 105 -4.43 12.66 -14.34
CA GLU A 105 -4.03 13.76 -15.22
C GLU A 105 -3.33 14.90 -14.48
N GLU A 106 -3.79 15.24 -13.28
CA GLU A 106 -3.17 16.25 -12.43
C GLU A 106 -1.76 15.86 -11.97
N LEU A 107 -1.56 14.57 -11.64
CA LEU A 107 -0.34 14.09 -11.01
C LEU A 107 0.71 13.54 -11.97
N HIS A 108 0.28 13.00 -13.11
CA HIS A 108 1.21 12.41 -14.06
C HIS A 108 2.00 13.52 -14.80
N PRO A 109 3.32 13.39 -15.01
CA PRO A 109 4.11 14.44 -15.67
C PRO A 109 3.78 14.61 -17.17
N ALA A 110 3.16 13.60 -17.80
CA ALA A 110 2.78 13.62 -19.21
C ALA A 110 1.54 12.74 -19.48
N PRO A 111 0.36 13.10 -18.93
CA PRO A 111 -0.84 12.26 -19.01
C PRO A 111 -1.33 12.02 -20.44
N GLN A 112 -1.08 12.96 -21.35
CA GLN A 112 -1.40 12.85 -22.77
C GLN A 112 -0.69 11.67 -23.48
N ASN A 113 0.38 11.13 -22.88
CA ASN A 113 1.12 9.98 -23.41
C ASN A 113 0.64 8.64 -22.83
N LEU A 114 -0.29 8.66 -21.86
CA LEU A 114 -0.81 7.46 -21.23
C LEU A 114 -1.80 6.73 -22.16
N LYS A 115 -1.61 5.42 -22.29
CA LYS A 115 -2.61 4.52 -22.89
C LYS A 115 -3.67 4.16 -21.85
N ASP A 116 -4.85 3.72 -22.28
CA ASP A 116 -5.96 3.38 -21.38
C ASP A 116 -5.59 2.43 -20.24
N TYR A 117 -4.83 1.38 -20.52
CA TYR A 117 -4.41 0.45 -19.47
C TYR A 117 -3.47 1.10 -18.44
N ALA A 118 -2.66 2.09 -18.85
CA ALA A 118 -1.81 2.83 -17.93
C ALA A 118 -2.65 3.73 -17.01
N TYR A 119 -3.74 4.33 -17.52
CA TYR A 119 -4.73 5.03 -16.67
C TYR A 119 -5.27 4.11 -15.58
N LYS A 120 -5.70 2.89 -15.93
CA LYS A 120 -6.19 1.91 -14.95
C LYS A 120 -5.15 1.54 -13.90
N LEU A 121 -3.89 1.34 -14.31
CA LEU A 121 -2.78 1.06 -13.38
C LEU A 121 -2.54 2.22 -12.41
N HIS A 122 -2.59 3.46 -12.91
CA HIS A 122 -2.42 4.66 -12.11
C HIS A 122 -3.63 4.91 -11.20
N GLY A 123 -4.86 4.79 -11.70
CA GLY A 123 -6.09 4.89 -10.92
C GLY A 123 -6.12 3.90 -9.76
N ARG A 124 -5.77 2.63 -10.04
CA ARG A 124 -5.62 1.62 -8.98
C ARG A 124 -4.57 1.99 -7.93
N ASN A 125 -3.49 2.71 -8.27
CA ASN A 125 -2.57 3.21 -7.23
C ASN A 125 -3.26 4.20 -6.28
N LEU A 126 -4.19 5.01 -6.77
CA LEU A 126 -4.93 5.96 -5.94
C LEU A 126 -5.80 5.22 -4.93
N GLU A 127 -6.47 4.15 -5.35
CA GLU A 127 -7.33 3.34 -4.48
C GLU A 127 -6.53 2.56 -3.42
N ILE A 128 -5.31 2.10 -3.73
CA ILE A 128 -4.43 1.50 -2.72
C ILE A 128 -4.20 2.49 -1.56
N ILE A 129 -4.10 3.79 -1.86
CA ILE A 129 -3.84 4.85 -0.88
C ILE A 129 -5.13 5.37 -0.22
N ALA A 130 -6.25 5.41 -0.94
CA ALA A 130 -7.42 6.18 -0.53
C ALA A 130 -8.77 5.43 -0.62
N GLY A 131 -8.75 4.14 -0.91
CA GLY A 131 -9.94 3.33 -1.15
C GLY A 131 -10.68 3.69 -2.43
N GLU A 132 -11.76 2.95 -2.73
CA GLU A 132 -12.60 3.12 -3.92
C GLU A 132 -13.20 4.54 -4.01
N SER A 133 -13.49 5.15 -2.86
CA SER A 133 -14.07 6.49 -2.76
C SER A 133 -13.04 7.62 -2.91
N LEU A 134 -11.74 7.30 -2.97
CA LEU A 134 -10.61 8.22 -2.85
C LEU A 134 -10.67 9.17 -1.63
N GLY A 135 -11.49 8.85 -0.61
CA GLY A 135 -11.69 9.63 0.60
C GLY A 135 -11.11 8.98 1.85
N ASP A 136 -10.89 7.67 1.81
CA ASP A 136 -10.48 6.86 2.94
C ASP A 136 -8.98 6.64 2.86
N LEU A 137 -8.19 7.62 3.32
CA LEU A 137 -6.74 7.56 3.28
C LEU A 137 -6.18 6.44 4.19
N VAL A 138 -5.07 5.84 3.76
CA VAL A 138 -4.22 5.02 4.64
C VAL A 138 -3.45 5.91 5.62
N ASP A 139 -3.07 5.37 6.77
CA ASP A 139 -2.29 6.07 7.80
C ASP A 139 -0.81 6.19 7.42
N ALA A 140 -0.30 5.25 6.63
CA ALA A 140 1.07 5.29 6.13
C ALA A 140 1.23 4.45 4.85
N VAL A 141 2.23 4.84 4.05
CA VAL A 141 2.71 4.07 2.90
C VAL A 141 4.11 3.55 3.20
N TYR A 142 4.28 2.23 3.17
CA TYR A 142 5.59 1.60 3.25
C TYR A 142 5.95 1.00 1.90
N PHE A 143 7.00 1.52 1.27
CA PHE A 143 7.29 1.19 -0.12
C PHE A 143 8.75 0.90 -0.39
N SER A 144 9.04 0.28 -1.54
CA SER A 144 10.38 0.25 -2.12
C SER A 144 10.32 0.62 -3.59
N ALA A 145 11.03 1.68 -3.96
CA ALA A 145 11.19 2.12 -5.34
C ALA A 145 12.40 3.06 -5.47
N PRO A 146 12.97 3.21 -6.68
CA PRO A 146 14.02 4.20 -6.89
C PRO A 146 13.52 5.60 -6.61
N GLU A 147 14.23 6.28 -5.72
CA GLU A 147 13.96 7.65 -5.27
C GLU A 147 15.26 8.45 -5.35
N ASN A 148 15.21 9.64 -5.93
CA ASN A 148 16.38 10.50 -6.02
C ASN A 148 16.55 11.35 -4.75
N GLU A 149 17.67 12.09 -4.66
CA GLU A 149 17.99 12.96 -3.51
C GLU A 149 16.96 14.06 -3.24
N LYS A 150 16.12 14.41 -4.23
CA LYS A 150 15.02 15.37 -4.08
C LYS A 150 13.73 14.71 -3.59
N GLY A 151 13.77 13.42 -3.27
CA GLY A 151 12.60 12.63 -2.90
C GLY A 151 11.68 12.30 -4.07
N ILE A 152 12.11 12.40 -5.33
CA ILE A 152 11.24 12.07 -6.48
C ILE A 152 11.35 10.58 -6.77
N VAL A 153 10.21 9.88 -6.68
CA VAL A 153 10.08 8.44 -6.97
C VAL A 153 9.83 8.21 -8.46
N SER A 154 10.37 7.10 -8.99
CA SER A 154 10.19 6.70 -10.39
C SER A 154 9.56 5.31 -10.55
N GLY A 155 9.04 5.01 -11.74
CA GLY A 155 8.40 3.73 -12.08
C GLY A 155 6.94 3.64 -11.66
N GLY A 156 6.37 2.42 -11.71
CA GLY A 156 4.94 2.18 -11.47
C GLY A 156 4.44 2.56 -10.07
N THR A 157 5.35 2.64 -9.09
CA THR A 157 5.07 3.04 -7.70
C THR A 157 4.93 4.56 -7.55
N ALA A 158 5.52 5.35 -8.46
CA ALA A 158 5.64 6.79 -8.31
C ALA A 158 4.29 7.49 -8.12
N MET A 159 3.27 7.09 -8.89
CA MET A 159 1.93 7.67 -8.80
C MET A 159 1.33 7.51 -7.39
N GLY A 160 1.42 6.32 -6.80
CA GLY A 160 0.88 6.07 -5.45
C GLY A 160 1.61 6.89 -4.39
N VAL A 161 2.93 6.98 -4.46
CA VAL A 161 3.73 7.77 -3.51
C VAL A 161 3.49 9.27 -3.68
N SER A 162 3.45 9.78 -4.90
CA SER A 162 3.15 11.19 -5.18
C SER A 162 1.76 11.57 -4.69
N TYR A 163 0.75 10.72 -4.95
CA TYR A 163 -0.60 10.95 -4.47
C TYR A 163 -0.66 10.94 -2.93
N ALA A 164 -0.05 9.95 -2.28
CA ALA A 164 0.03 9.90 -0.82
C ALA A 164 0.64 11.18 -0.23
N ARG A 165 1.76 11.67 -0.80
CA ARG A 165 2.42 12.90 -0.35
C ARG A 165 1.57 14.14 -0.58
N GLN A 166 0.91 14.27 -1.73
CA GLN A 166 -0.02 15.37 -2.02
C GLN A 166 -1.17 15.41 -0.98
N ARG A 167 -1.59 14.23 -0.51
CA ARG A 167 -2.65 14.05 0.51
C ARG A 167 -2.14 14.09 1.94
N ASN A 168 -0.87 14.43 2.17
CA ASN A 168 -0.20 14.46 3.48
C ASN A 168 -0.18 13.10 4.22
N VAL A 169 -0.22 12.00 3.47
CA VAL A 169 0.00 10.65 4.02
C VAL A 169 1.51 10.41 4.16
N PRO A 170 2.01 10.02 5.35
CA PRO A 170 3.41 9.66 5.55
C PRO A 170 3.87 8.51 4.66
N THR A 171 5.01 8.68 3.98
CA THR A 171 5.58 7.66 3.08
C THR A 171 7.00 7.29 3.50
N PHE A 172 7.31 6.00 3.52
CA PHE A 172 8.59 5.48 4.00
C PHE A 172 9.20 4.52 2.99
N ASN A 173 10.41 4.82 2.51
CA ASN A 173 11.09 4.03 1.47
C ASN A 173 12.06 3.02 2.10
N ALA A 174 11.71 1.75 2.12
CA ALA A 174 12.52 0.66 2.65
C ALA A 174 13.90 0.52 1.97
N SER A 175 14.06 1.04 0.75
CA SER A 175 15.35 1.01 0.05
C SER A 175 16.29 2.16 0.42
N THR A 176 15.89 3.04 1.34
CA THR A 176 16.72 4.13 1.85
C THR A 176 17.25 3.81 3.25
N PRO A 177 18.46 4.30 3.63
CA PRO A 177 19.11 3.92 4.89
C PRO A 177 18.23 4.07 6.14
N ASP A 178 17.38 5.10 6.20
CA ASP A 178 16.55 5.40 7.38
C ASP A 178 15.06 5.06 7.19
N GLY A 179 14.66 4.59 6.01
CA GLY A 179 13.23 4.48 5.68
C GLY A 179 12.50 3.44 6.52
N THR A 180 13.10 2.26 6.69
CA THR A 180 12.56 1.20 7.55
C THR A 180 12.44 1.66 9.01
N ASP A 181 13.48 2.29 9.54
CA ASP A 181 13.51 2.78 10.92
C ASP A 181 12.49 3.91 11.16
N ALA A 182 12.34 4.82 10.19
CA ALA A 182 11.34 5.87 10.23
C ALA A 182 9.91 5.29 10.22
N PHE A 183 9.66 4.28 9.39
CA PHE A 183 8.39 3.56 9.38
C PHE A 183 8.09 2.92 10.75
N ILE A 184 9.06 2.22 11.34
CA ILE A 184 8.91 1.58 12.66
C ILE A 184 8.54 2.62 13.73
N ARG A 185 9.24 3.77 13.76
CA ARG A 185 8.93 4.85 14.72
C ARG A 185 7.52 5.40 14.53
N HIS A 186 7.11 5.59 13.29
CA HIS A 186 5.78 6.10 12.96
C HIS A 186 4.69 5.13 13.39
N VAL A 187 4.81 3.86 13.02
CA VAL A 187 3.83 2.81 13.38
C VAL A 187 3.71 2.63 14.89
N ARG A 188 4.82 2.67 15.63
CA ARG A 188 4.77 2.65 17.11
C ARG A 188 3.95 3.80 17.67
N THR A 189 4.03 4.97 17.04
CA THR A 189 3.25 6.15 17.41
C THR A 189 1.78 5.97 17.06
N LEU A 190 1.45 5.43 15.88
CA LEU A 190 0.08 5.10 15.48
C LEU A 190 -0.58 4.14 16.47
N ILE A 191 0.07 3.01 16.76
CA ILE A 191 -0.41 2.00 17.71
C ILE A 191 -0.65 2.63 19.09
N ARG A 192 0.31 3.41 19.61
CA ARG A 192 0.17 4.09 20.90
C ARG A 192 -0.99 5.08 20.93
N ASN A 193 -1.18 5.85 19.85
CA ASN A 193 -2.23 6.86 19.77
C ASN A 193 -3.61 6.21 19.62
N TYR A 194 -3.68 5.06 18.96
CA TYR A 194 -4.90 4.27 18.85
C TYR A 194 -5.41 3.83 20.22
N SER A 195 -4.54 3.20 21.02
CA SER A 195 -4.88 2.68 22.35
C SER A 195 -5.26 3.75 23.39
N ARG A 196 -5.14 5.04 23.05
CA ARG A 196 -5.56 6.16 23.90
C ARG A 196 -6.90 6.76 23.48
N LYS A 197 -7.43 6.36 22.33
CA LYS A 197 -8.73 6.82 21.80
C LYS A 197 -9.89 5.96 22.31
N GLU A 198 -9.59 4.80 22.88
CA GLU A 198 -10.50 3.97 23.68
C GLU A 198 -10.36 4.32 25.16
#